data_AF-A0A7Y2GYD3-F1
#
_entry.id   AF-A0A7Y2GYD3-F1
#
_cell.length_a   1.000
_cell.length_b   1.000
_cell.length_c   1.000
_cell.angle_alpha   90.00
_cell.angle_beta   90.00
_cell.angle_gamma   90.00
#
_symmetry.space_group_name_H-M   'P 1'
#
loop_
_entity.id
_entity.type
_entity.pdbx_description
1 polymer ?
#
loop_
_entity_poly.entity_id
_entity_poly.type
_entity_poly.pdbx_seq_one_letter_code
_entity_poly.pdbx_strand_id
1 'polypeptide(L)'
;MKINKLKIYRSSAGSGKTRTLVFQYVSLLLKHPEQYRNILAVTFTNKATEEMKDRIIQLLVDLSNKKVKKQDLDDLHNESSVEHNLLAHRAGVALNKILHDYSSFTISTIDSFFNGIIRALAVEMSIPVKYDIELRTKTLTIELIRELYSTLSEEQHILNWLEKYVEHRLEDASNWDPDRAIKKIASEIFTERYKLIPDEDKTLPSIQTLNDLYAIKHGFEKKIREFAIDIKHQCEERGLKAEDFKGKSQGIGNYLLNTLSADSSLSVKKLAINKSNRDSLENGQYFTKPNSEQENFQDEFLIDFGSSFLKFYDDHIVDYITSMQVIESFYLKGVLSFLQITFEKTKKENNFIHISDNNKILSTLISNSNAPFIFERTGNKYFHFLIDEFQDTSSLQWANFKPLVQNSLASGNFSMIVGDAKQSIYRWRGGNMDLLNHTVQNDLSPFKKIIELENLNTNYRSSRDIVEFNNSFFLKAKQLL
;
A
#
# COMPACT_ATOMS: atom_id res chain seq x y z
N MET A 1 -2.30 -13.33 -41.15
CA MET A 1 -3.30 -12.75 -40.26
C MET A 1 -2.65 -12.39 -38.94
N LYS A 2 -2.68 -11.11 -38.53
CA LYS A 2 -2.15 -10.70 -37.21
C LYS A 2 -3.06 -11.27 -36.13
N ILE A 3 -2.63 -12.33 -35.47
CA ILE A 3 -3.27 -12.77 -34.22
C ILE A 3 -2.73 -11.81 -33.17
N ASN A 4 -3.50 -10.78 -32.84
CA ASN A 4 -3.23 -9.98 -31.64
C ASN A 4 -3.50 -10.90 -30.44
N LYS A 5 -2.49 -11.07 -29.60
CA LYS A 5 -2.49 -12.08 -28.53
C LYS A 5 -2.65 -11.46 -27.15
N LEU A 6 -2.49 -10.14 -27.02
CA LEU A 6 -2.80 -9.40 -25.80
C LEU A 6 -3.70 -8.21 -26.11
N LYS A 7 -4.91 -8.18 -25.53
CA LYS A 7 -5.79 -7.00 -25.55
C LYS A 7 -5.84 -6.34 -24.17
N ILE A 8 -5.55 -5.05 -24.09
CA ILE A 8 -5.65 -4.26 -22.87
C ILE A 8 -6.74 -3.22 -23.06
N TYR A 9 -7.85 -3.39 -22.33
CA TYR A 9 -8.99 -2.50 -22.36
C TYR A 9 -8.94 -1.49 -21.22
N ARG A 10 -8.82 -0.22 -21.59
CA ARG A 10 -9.05 0.91 -20.70
C ARG A 10 -10.48 1.38 -20.93
N SER A 11 -11.29 1.29 -19.91
CA SER A 11 -12.73 1.31 -20.10
C SER A 11 -13.34 2.29 -19.12
N SER A 12 -14.25 3.15 -19.56
CA SER A 12 -14.92 4.09 -18.64
C SER A 12 -16.10 3.42 -17.93
N ALA A 13 -16.63 4.05 -16.88
CA ALA A 13 -17.86 3.61 -16.22
C ALA A 13 -18.99 3.39 -17.25
N GLY A 14 -19.69 2.24 -17.14
CA GLY A 14 -20.81 1.90 -18.01
C GLY A 14 -20.45 1.53 -19.46
N SER A 15 -19.17 1.33 -19.77
CA SER A 15 -18.71 1.13 -21.16
C SER A 15 -18.87 -0.28 -21.74
N GLY A 16 -19.45 -1.19 -20.98
CA GLY A 16 -19.71 -2.56 -21.44
C GLY A 16 -18.57 -3.56 -21.19
N LYS A 17 -17.57 -3.22 -20.36
CA LYS A 17 -16.45 -4.10 -19.96
C LYS A 17 -16.81 -5.58 -19.81
N THR A 18 -17.78 -5.86 -18.96
CA THR A 18 -18.23 -7.22 -18.64
C THR A 18 -18.83 -7.92 -19.86
N ARG A 19 -19.56 -7.19 -20.72
CA ARG A 19 -20.07 -7.73 -21.99
C ARG A 19 -18.90 -8.07 -22.90
N THR A 20 -17.93 -7.18 -23.06
CA THR A 20 -16.73 -7.43 -23.89
C THR A 20 -15.97 -8.66 -23.40
N LEU A 21 -15.76 -8.81 -22.09
CA LEU A 21 -15.07 -9.96 -21.51
C LEU A 21 -15.84 -11.27 -21.74
N VAL A 22 -17.16 -11.27 -21.52
CA VAL A 22 -18.03 -12.43 -21.78
C VAL A 22 -18.00 -12.81 -23.27
N PHE A 23 -18.09 -11.83 -24.18
CA PHE A 23 -17.99 -12.07 -25.62
C PHE A 23 -16.63 -12.66 -25.99
N GLN A 24 -15.54 -12.12 -25.46
CA GLN A 24 -14.20 -12.64 -25.72
C GLN A 24 -14.03 -14.09 -25.22
N TYR A 25 -14.53 -14.39 -24.01
CA TYR A 25 -14.52 -15.73 -23.44
C TYR A 25 -15.27 -16.71 -24.35
N VAL A 26 -16.49 -16.34 -24.78
CA VAL A 26 -17.31 -17.18 -25.67
C VAL A 26 -16.66 -17.32 -27.04
N SER A 27 -16.05 -16.27 -27.61
CA SER A 27 -15.32 -16.36 -28.88
C SER A 27 -14.18 -17.38 -28.84
N LEU A 28 -13.42 -17.44 -27.74
CA LEU A 28 -12.38 -18.45 -27.53
C LEU A 28 -12.97 -19.87 -27.47
N LEU A 29 -14.08 -20.05 -26.74
CA LEU A 29 -14.79 -21.33 -26.68
C LEU A 29 -15.33 -21.77 -28.04
N LEU A 30 -15.92 -20.85 -28.81
CA LEU A 30 -16.47 -21.17 -30.13
C LEU A 30 -15.37 -21.62 -31.08
N LYS A 31 -14.15 -21.08 -30.95
CA LYS A 31 -13.01 -21.55 -31.74
C LYS A 31 -12.61 -22.99 -31.38
N HIS A 32 -12.58 -23.32 -30.08
CA HIS A 32 -12.24 -24.66 -29.57
C HIS A 32 -13.13 -25.05 -28.37
N PRO A 33 -14.29 -25.70 -28.60
CA PRO A 33 -15.26 -26.01 -27.53
C PRO A 33 -14.73 -26.87 -26.38
N GLU A 34 -13.67 -27.65 -26.62
CA GLU A 34 -13.00 -28.49 -25.62
C GLU A 34 -12.12 -27.69 -24.64
N GLN A 35 -11.73 -26.47 -24.99
CA GLN A 35 -10.73 -25.70 -24.25
C GLN A 35 -11.31 -24.87 -23.10
N TYR A 36 -12.55 -25.13 -22.68
CA TYR A 36 -13.17 -24.41 -21.55
C TYR A 36 -12.38 -24.56 -20.25
N ARG A 37 -11.67 -25.68 -20.08
CA ARG A 37 -10.77 -25.94 -18.94
C ARG A 37 -9.47 -25.13 -19.01
N ASN A 38 -9.16 -24.56 -20.18
CA ASN A 38 -7.92 -23.87 -20.48
C ASN A 38 -8.05 -22.35 -20.53
N ILE A 39 -9.25 -21.82 -20.28
CA ILE A 39 -9.50 -20.38 -20.19
C ILE A 39 -9.68 -20.03 -18.72
N LEU A 40 -8.76 -19.22 -18.19
CA LEU A 40 -8.88 -18.65 -16.86
C LEU A 40 -9.46 -17.24 -16.95
N ALA A 41 -10.62 -17.04 -16.33
CA ALA A 41 -11.13 -15.69 -16.08
C ALA A 41 -11.06 -15.39 -14.57
N VAL A 42 -10.46 -14.24 -14.21
CA VAL A 42 -10.35 -13.80 -12.82
C VAL A 42 -11.02 -12.45 -12.62
N THR A 43 -11.67 -12.30 -11.46
CA THR A 43 -12.36 -11.06 -11.04
C THR A 43 -11.99 -10.70 -9.60
N PHE A 44 -12.38 -9.51 -9.13
CA PHE A 44 -12.10 -9.09 -7.76
C PHE A 44 -13.08 -9.64 -6.71
N THR A 45 -14.31 -10.03 -7.08
CA THR A 45 -15.35 -10.44 -6.11
C THR A 45 -16.07 -11.74 -6.50
N ASN A 46 -16.55 -12.49 -5.51
CA ASN A 46 -17.32 -13.71 -5.73
C ASN A 46 -18.60 -13.43 -6.53
N LYS A 47 -19.27 -12.30 -6.25
CA LYS A 47 -20.46 -11.88 -6.99
C LYS A 47 -20.17 -11.61 -8.47
N ALA A 48 -19.06 -10.95 -8.78
CA ALA A 48 -18.65 -10.73 -10.18
C ALA A 48 -18.30 -12.06 -10.89
N THR A 49 -17.71 -13.01 -10.16
CA THR A 49 -17.46 -14.36 -10.66
C THR A 49 -18.76 -15.08 -11.04
N GLU A 50 -19.75 -15.10 -10.13
CA GLU A 50 -21.06 -15.72 -10.38
C GLU A 50 -21.78 -15.05 -11.55
N GLU A 51 -21.84 -13.71 -11.56
CA GLU A 51 -22.45 -12.95 -12.64
C GLU A 51 -21.80 -13.23 -14.00
N MET A 52 -20.47 -13.35 -14.05
CA MET A 52 -19.74 -13.67 -15.27
C MET A 52 -20.05 -15.10 -15.76
N LYS A 53 -20.11 -16.07 -14.85
CA LYS A 53 -20.49 -17.46 -15.17
C LYS A 53 -21.89 -17.51 -15.77
N ASP A 54 -22.87 -16.87 -15.13
CA ASP A 54 -24.26 -16.84 -15.58
C ASP A 54 -24.37 -16.21 -16.97
N ARG A 55 -23.68 -15.09 -17.21
CA ARG A 55 -23.69 -14.42 -18.52
C ARG A 55 -23.08 -15.27 -19.64
N ILE A 56 -22.00 -16.00 -19.35
CA ILE A 56 -21.36 -16.90 -20.34
C ILE A 56 -22.30 -18.06 -20.67
N ILE A 57 -22.88 -18.71 -19.66
CA ILE A 57 -23.81 -19.82 -19.85
C ILE A 57 -25.04 -19.35 -20.62
N GLN A 58 -25.62 -18.22 -20.22
CA GLN A 58 -26.80 -17.67 -20.89
C GLN A 58 -26.51 -17.34 -22.35
N LEU A 59 -25.35 -16.73 -22.66
CA LEU A 59 -24.96 -16.45 -24.04
C LEU A 59 -24.79 -17.74 -24.86
N LEU A 60 -24.20 -18.79 -24.28
CA LEU A 60 -24.08 -20.09 -24.94
C LEU A 60 -25.46 -20.74 -25.19
N VAL A 61 -26.37 -20.65 -24.23
CA VAL A 61 -27.77 -21.11 -24.35
C VAL A 61 -28.47 -20.37 -25.48
N ASP A 62 -28.39 -19.04 -25.51
CA ASP A 62 -29.04 -18.21 -26.52
C ASP A 62 -28.46 -18.50 -27.91
N LEU A 63 -27.14 -18.64 -28.03
CA LEU A 63 -26.47 -19.02 -29.28
C LEU A 63 -26.91 -20.40 -29.77
N SER A 64 -26.95 -21.40 -28.88
CA SER A 64 -27.36 -22.76 -29.23
C SER A 64 -28.81 -22.82 -29.73
N ASN A 65 -29.67 -21.96 -29.17
CA ASN A 65 -31.08 -21.82 -29.56
C ASN A 65 -31.32 -20.83 -30.70
N LYS A 66 -30.26 -20.23 -31.27
CA LYS A 66 -30.33 -19.19 -32.32
C LYS A 66 -31.18 -17.97 -31.92
N LYS A 67 -31.22 -17.64 -30.62
CA LYS A 67 -31.95 -16.50 -30.03
C LYS A 67 -31.07 -15.26 -29.83
N VAL A 68 -30.07 -15.08 -30.69
CA VAL A 68 -29.08 -14.00 -30.59
C VAL A 68 -29.30 -13.01 -31.73
N LYS A 69 -29.06 -11.71 -31.46
CA LYS A 69 -29.22 -10.65 -32.47
C LYS A 69 -28.20 -10.83 -33.58
N LYS A 70 -28.55 -10.42 -34.80
CA LYS A 70 -27.65 -10.51 -35.98
C LYS A 70 -26.30 -9.85 -35.73
N GLN A 71 -26.29 -8.67 -35.12
CA GLN A 71 -25.05 -7.94 -34.77
C GLN A 71 -24.13 -8.77 -33.87
N ASP A 72 -24.66 -9.39 -32.82
CA ASP A 72 -23.88 -10.21 -31.90
C ASP A 72 -23.31 -11.47 -32.60
N LEU A 73 -24.05 -12.03 -33.57
CA LEU A 73 -23.55 -13.14 -34.40
C LEU A 73 -22.40 -12.71 -35.32
N ASP A 74 -22.53 -11.53 -35.94
CA ASP A 74 -21.48 -10.96 -36.78
C ASP A 74 -20.21 -10.67 -35.96
N ASP A 75 -20.36 -10.09 -34.76
CA ASP A 75 -19.26 -9.80 -33.84
C ASP A 75 -18.54 -11.09 -33.40
N LEU A 76 -19.30 -12.13 -33.03
CA LEU A 76 -18.74 -13.42 -32.62
C LEU A 76 -18.06 -14.14 -33.80
N HIS A 77 -18.61 -14.06 -35.01
CA HIS A 77 -17.98 -14.58 -36.22
C HIS A 77 -16.62 -13.92 -36.46
N ASN A 78 -16.59 -12.58 -36.43
CA ASN A 78 -15.39 -11.79 -36.67
C ASN A 78 -14.28 -12.11 -35.64
N GLU A 79 -14.64 -12.19 -34.35
CA GLU A 79 -13.66 -12.42 -33.28
C GLU A 79 -13.19 -13.88 -33.20
N SER A 80 -14.10 -14.86 -33.38
CA SER A 80 -13.75 -16.29 -33.29
C SER A 80 -13.21 -16.88 -34.59
N SER A 81 -13.43 -16.19 -35.73
CA SER A 81 -13.22 -16.71 -37.09
C SER A 81 -14.00 -18.00 -37.38
N VAL A 82 -15.14 -18.20 -36.72
CA VAL A 82 -16.03 -19.35 -36.92
C VAL A 82 -17.22 -18.93 -37.78
N GLU A 83 -17.46 -19.66 -38.87
CA GLU A 83 -18.60 -19.45 -39.77
C GLU A 83 -19.95 -19.40 -39.03
N HIS A 84 -20.85 -18.49 -39.41
CA HIS A 84 -22.15 -18.26 -38.75
C HIS A 84 -22.98 -19.52 -38.57
N ASN A 85 -22.94 -20.42 -39.57
CA ASN A 85 -23.69 -21.68 -39.55
C ASN A 85 -23.18 -22.67 -38.47
N LEU A 86 -21.93 -22.54 -38.03
CA LEU A 86 -21.31 -23.40 -37.02
C LEU A 86 -21.42 -22.84 -35.60
N LEU A 87 -21.67 -21.53 -35.42
CA LEU A 87 -21.71 -20.88 -34.11
C LEU A 87 -22.68 -21.57 -33.15
N ALA A 88 -23.93 -21.81 -33.57
CA ALA A 88 -24.96 -22.44 -32.73
C ALA A 88 -24.58 -23.87 -32.31
N HIS A 89 -24.05 -24.66 -33.25
CA HIS A 89 -23.60 -26.03 -32.97
C HIS A 89 -22.43 -26.04 -31.98
N ARG A 90 -21.40 -25.21 -32.22
CA ARG A 90 -20.23 -25.14 -31.33
C ARG A 90 -20.57 -24.59 -29.95
N ALA A 91 -21.49 -23.64 -29.86
CA ALA A 91 -22.04 -23.16 -28.59
C ALA A 91 -22.72 -24.30 -27.82
N GLY A 92 -23.54 -25.12 -28.49
CA GLY A 92 -24.18 -26.29 -27.90
C GLY A 92 -23.18 -27.33 -27.39
N VAL A 93 -22.12 -27.61 -28.15
CA VAL A 93 -21.03 -28.51 -27.72
C VAL A 93 -20.31 -27.97 -26.49
N ALA A 94 -19.92 -26.69 -26.50
CA ALA A 94 -19.25 -26.05 -25.37
C ALA A 94 -20.13 -26.06 -24.11
N LEU A 95 -21.40 -25.68 -24.25
CA LEU A 95 -22.38 -25.68 -23.16
C LEU A 95 -22.53 -27.07 -22.55
N ASN A 96 -22.73 -28.10 -23.38
CA ASN A 96 -22.89 -29.47 -22.93
C ASN A 96 -21.67 -29.93 -22.11
N LYS A 97 -20.45 -29.65 -22.59
CA LYS A 97 -19.21 -30.01 -21.89
C LYS A 97 -19.03 -29.29 -20.56
N ILE A 98 -19.34 -27.99 -20.52
CA ILE A 98 -19.30 -27.21 -19.29
C ILE A 98 -20.30 -27.76 -18.27
N LEU A 99 -21.51 -28.13 -18.71
CA LEU A 99 -22.53 -28.67 -17.80
C LEU A 99 -22.15 -30.06 -17.24
N HIS A 100 -21.46 -30.90 -18.03
CA HIS A 100 -20.98 -32.20 -17.56
C HIS A 100 -19.77 -32.11 -16.62
N ASP A 101 -18.97 -31.06 -16.71
CA ASP A 101 -17.80 -30.82 -15.85
C ASP A 101 -17.71 -29.34 -15.45
N TYR A 102 -18.71 -28.92 -14.69
CA TYR A 102 -18.83 -27.55 -14.23
C TYR A 102 -17.70 -27.14 -13.28
N SER A 103 -17.12 -28.10 -12.55
CA SER A 103 -15.96 -27.90 -11.68
C SER A 103 -14.72 -27.40 -12.42
N SER A 104 -14.56 -27.76 -13.69
CA SER A 104 -13.44 -27.30 -14.52
C SER A 104 -13.73 -26.00 -15.27
N PHE A 105 -14.89 -25.38 -15.06
CA PHE A 105 -15.22 -24.06 -15.60
C PHE A 105 -14.55 -22.95 -14.77
N THR A 106 -13.36 -22.55 -15.19
CA THR A 106 -12.40 -21.80 -14.39
C THR A 106 -12.61 -20.28 -14.46
N ILE A 107 -13.68 -19.84 -13.79
CA ILE A 107 -13.95 -18.45 -13.47
C ILE A 107 -13.93 -18.31 -11.94
N SER A 108 -13.07 -17.45 -11.42
CA SER A 108 -12.84 -17.33 -9.98
C SER A 108 -12.40 -15.93 -9.57
N THR A 109 -12.28 -15.68 -8.26
CA THR A 109 -11.60 -14.49 -7.78
C THR A 109 -10.08 -14.65 -7.90
N ILE A 110 -9.36 -13.53 -7.99
CA ILE A 110 -7.88 -13.52 -7.97
C ILE A 110 -7.35 -14.31 -6.77
N ASP A 111 -7.89 -14.04 -5.58
CA ASP A 111 -7.49 -14.74 -4.35
C ASP A 111 -7.79 -16.25 -4.42
N SER A 112 -8.96 -16.65 -4.90
CA SER A 112 -9.32 -18.08 -5.01
C SER A 112 -8.41 -18.84 -5.97
N PHE A 113 -8.04 -18.20 -7.09
CA PHE A 113 -7.10 -18.74 -8.05
C PHE A 113 -5.72 -18.97 -7.42
N PHE A 114 -5.15 -17.94 -6.80
CA PHE A 114 -3.84 -18.03 -6.16
C PHE A 114 -3.83 -19.01 -4.99
N ASN A 115 -4.91 -19.09 -4.21
CA ASN A 115 -5.07 -20.12 -3.18
C ASN A 115 -5.06 -21.54 -3.77
N GLY A 116 -5.63 -21.71 -4.96
CA GLY A 116 -5.53 -22.96 -5.71
C GLY A 116 -4.08 -23.33 -6.04
N ILE A 117 -3.29 -22.34 -6.49
CA ILE A 117 -1.86 -22.54 -6.79
C ILE A 117 -1.07 -22.90 -5.52
N ILE A 118 -1.24 -22.15 -4.42
CA ILE A 118 -0.52 -22.42 -3.16
C ILE A 118 -0.86 -23.83 -2.65
N ARG A 119 -2.12 -24.25 -2.73
CA ARG A 119 -2.51 -25.62 -2.36
C ARG A 119 -1.82 -26.68 -3.21
N ALA A 120 -1.68 -26.45 -4.52
CA ALA A 120 -0.98 -27.38 -5.40
C ALA A 120 0.53 -27.45 -5.09
N LEU A 121 1.13 -26.36 -4.60
CA LEU A 121 2.56 -26.27 -4.28
C LEU A 121 2.90 -26.56 -2.81
N ALA A 122 1.89 -26.72 -1.94
CA ALA A 122 2.08 -26.79 -0.50
C ALA A 122 3.06 -27.88 -0.04
N VAL A 123 3.05 -29.04 -0.71
CA VAL A 123 3.96 -30.16 -0.43
C VAL A 123 5.42 -29.77 -0.66
N GLU A 124 5.70 -29.01 -1.71
CA GLU A 124 7.06 -28.57 -2.09
C GLU A 124 7.57 -27.47 -1.16
N MET A 125 6.64 -26.70 -0.60
CA MET A 125 6.92 -25.64 0.36
C MET A 125 7.22 -26.14 1.77
N SER A 126 7.19 -27.46 2.01
CA SER A 126 7.18 -28.04 3.37
C SER A 126 6.06 -27.45 4.24
N ILE A 127 4.98 -26.96 3.62
CA ILE A 127 3.78 -26.51 4.33
C ILE A 127 3.01 -27.77 4.72
N PRO A 128 2.51 -27.88 5.96
CA PRO A 128 1.67 -29.00 6.37
C PRO A 128 0.53 -29.23 5.37
N VAL A 129 0.39 -30.43 4.81
CA VAL A 129 -0.58 -30.75 3.73
C VAL A 129 -2.03 -30.47 4.13
N LYS A 130 -2.32 -30.43 5.44
CA LYS A 130 -3.55 -29.89 6.02
C LYS A 130 -3.23 -28.55 6.67
N TYR A 131 -3.36 -27.47 5.91
CA TYR A 131 -3.43 -26.13 6.47
C TYR A 131 -4.79 -25.51 6.18
N ASP A 132 -5.36 -24.85 7.18
CA ASP A 132 -6.58 -24.06 6.98
C ASP A 132 -6.20 -22.69 6.40
N ILE A 133 -7.02 -22.17 5.48
CA ILE A 133 -6.87 -20.79 5.01
C ILE A 133 -7.71 -19.91 5.94
N GLU A 134 -7.03 -19.06 6.70
CA GLU A 134 -7.67 -18.13 7.61
C GLU A 134 -7.91 -16.77 6.93
N LEU A 135 -9.15 -16.29 7.06
CA LEU A 135 -9.62 -15.03 6.47
C LEU A 135 -9.95 -13.99 7.55
N ARG A 136 -10.09 -14.40 8.82
CA ARG A 136 -10.61 -13.58 9.91
C ARG A 136 -9.54 -12.68 10.50
N THR A 137 -9.15 -11.65 9.74
CA THR A 137 -8.18 -10.64 10.19
C THR A 137 -8.56 -9.97 11.51
N LYS A 138 -9.84 -9.61 11.69
CA LYS A 138 -10.30 -8.92 12.92
C LYS A 138 -10.17 -9.80 14.16
N THR A 139 -10.56 -11.07 14.05
CA THR A 139 -10.48 -12.03 15.16
C THR A 139 -9.03 -12.30 15.52
N LEU A 140 -8.19 -12.58 14.53
CA LEU A 140 -6.74 -12.75 14.73
C LEU A 140 -6.08 -11.51 15.35
N THR A 141 -6.48 -10.31 14.92
CA THR A 141 -5.95 -9.06 15.52
C THR A 141 -6.27 -9.00 17.02
N ILE A 142 -7.50 -9.37 17.42
CA ILE A 142 -7.90 -9.39 18.83
C ILE A 142 -7.12 -10.46 19.60
N GLU A 143 -6.93 -11.64 19.01
CA GLU A 143 -6.17 -12.75 19.61
C GLU A 143 -4.70 -12.37 19.80
N LEU A 144 -4.04 -11.77 18.81
CA LEU A 144 -2.66 -11.31 18.92
C LEU A 144 -2.48 -10.27 20.01
N ILE A 145 -3.44 -9.35 20.17
CA ILE A 145 -3.39 -8.32 21.22
C ILE A 145 -3.61 -8.94 22.61
N ARG A 146 -4.53 -9.92 22.72
CA ARG A 146 -4.72 -10.66 23.98
C ARG A 146 -3.46 -11.43 24.36
N GLU A 147 -2.84 -12.08 23.38
CA GLU A 147 -1.58 -12.79 23.58
C GLU A 147 -0.50 -11.82 24.05
N LEU A 148 -0.31 -10.68 23.35
CA LEU A 148 0.59 -9.61 23.78
C LEU A 148 0.39 -9.23 25.25
N TYR A 149 -0.84 -8.94 25.67
CA TYR A 149 -1.13 -8.58 27.06
C TYR A 149 -0.84 -9.71 28.04
N SER A 150 -1.09 -10.96 27.66
CA SER A 150 -0.79 -12.12 28.51
C SER A 150 0.71 -12.36 28.70
N THR A 151 1.54 -12.03 27.70
CA THR A 151 2.99 -12.22 27.77
C THR A 151 3.72 -11.07 28.48
N LEU A 152 3.07 -9.93 28.74
CA LEU A 152 3.71 -8.76 29.38
C LEU A 152 4.29 -9.05 30.77
N SER A 153 3.75 -10.03 31.49
CA SER A 153 4.28 -10.43 32.81
C SER A 153 5.59 -11.20 32.73
N GLU A 154 5.87 -11.85 31.60
CA GLU A 154 7.06 -12.68 31.40
C GLU A 154 8.14 -11.92 30.62
N GLU A 155 7.74 -11.08 29.67
CA GLU A 155 8.62 -10.37 28.75
C GLU A 155 8.76 -8.87 29.13
N GLN A 156 9.53 -8.61 30.20
CA GLN A 156 9.70 -7.27 30.77
C GLN A 156 10.18 -6.21 29.76
N HIS A 157 10.92 -6.62 28.73
CA HIS A 157 11.43 -5.73 27.69
C HIS A 157 10.31 -5.14 26.82
N ILE A 158 9.23 -5.90 26.58
CA ILE A 158 8.05 -5.46 25.81
C ILE A 158 7.19 -4.52 26.64
N LEU A 159 7.02 -4.86 27.92
CA LEU A 159 6.34 -3.98 28.87
C LEU A 159 7.02 -2.62 28.92
N ASN A 160 8.35 -2.58 29.01
CA ASN A 160 9.13 -1.34 28.96
C ASN A 160 8.91 -0.59 27.64
N TRP A 161 8.83 -1.26 26.49
CA TRP A 161 8.52 -0.56 25.23
C TRP A 161 7.13 0.07 25.23
N LEU A 162 6.12 -0.64 25.74
CA LEU A 162 4.77 -0.09 25.86
C LEU A 162 4.76 1.10 26.82
N GLU A 163 5.35 0.97 28.01
CA GLU A 163 5.49 2.05 28.99
C GLU A 163 6.18 3.27 28.39
N LYS A 164 7.32 3.10 27.71
CA LYS A 164 8.02 4.21 27.05
C LYS A 164 7.24 4.85 25.92
N TYR A 165 6.46 4.06 25.18
CA TYR A 165 5.54 4.61 24.19
C TYR A 165 4.43 5.44 24.84
N VAL A 166 3.84 4.96 25.94
CA VAL A 166 2.82 5.68 26.72
C VAL A 166 3.39 7.01 27.24
N GLU A 167 4.56 6.96 27.89
CA GLU A 167 5.23 8.13 28.45
C GLU A 167 5.43 9.23 27.41
N HIS A 168 6.00 8.89 26.23
CA HIS A 168 6.23 9.86 25.15
C HIS A 168 4.92 10.51 24.65
N ARG A 169 3.81 9.76 24.60
CA ARG A 169 2.53 10.27 24.13
C ARG A 169 1.80 11.13 25.16
N LEU A 170 1.98 10.85 26.46
CA LEU A 170 1.43 11.65 27.55
C LEU A 170 2.11 13.02 27.66
N GLU A 171 3.42 13.10 27.38
CA GLU A 171 4.17 14.37 27.34
C GLU A 171 3.59 15.37 26.31
N ASP A 172 2.98 14.88 25.23
CA ASP A 172 2.40 15.70 24.16
C ASP A 172 0.94 16.16 24.41
N ALA A 173 0.42 15.98 25.63
CA ALA A 173 -0.91 16.46 26.07
C ALA A 173 -2.08 16.08 25.13
N SER A 174 -1.96 14.94 24.45
CA SER A 174 -2.95 14.46 23.49
C SER A 174 -3.91 13.48 24.17
N ASN A 175 -5.21 13.59 23.89
CA ASN A 175 -6.22 12.64 24.35
C ASN A 175 -5.90 11.26 23.75
N TRP A 176 -5.24 10.39 24.53
CA TRP A 176 -4.57 9.19 24.02
C TRP A 176 -5.22 7.90 24.53
N ASP A 177 -5.26 6.90 23.64
CA ASP A 177 -5.89 5.59 23.82
C ASP A 177 -4.88 4.51 23.36
N PRO A 178 -4.16 3.84 24.28
CA PRO A 178 -3.15 2.84 23.96
C PRO A 178 -3.72 1.71 23.10
N ASP A 179 -4.90 1.24 23.47
CA ASP A 179 -5.55 0.12 22.80
C ASP A 179 -5.81 0.44 21.34
N ARG A 180 -6.18 1.69 21.03
CA ARG A 180 -6.37 2.12 19.64
C ARG A 180 -5.07 2.11 18.85
N ALA A 181 -3.97 2.56 19.45
CA ALA A 181 -2.65 2.56 18.80
C ALA A 181 -2.17 1.12 18.55
N ILE A 182 -2.27 0.25 19.56
CA ILE A 182 -1.89 -1.16 19.47
C ILE A 182 -2.76 -1.89 18.45
N LYS A 183 -4.09 -1.68 18.46
CA LYS A 183 -5.01 -2.25 17.45
C LYS A 183 -4.64 -1.83 16.03
N LYS A 184 -4.30 -0.55 15.84
CA LYS A 184 -3.89 -0.04 14.52
C LYS A 184 -2.63 -0.76 14.06
N ILE A 185 -1.62 -0.87 14.90
CA ILE A 185 -0.33 -1.51 14.56
C ILE A 185 -0.50 -3.01 14.34
N ALA A 186 -1.24 -3.70 15.19
CA ALA A 186 -1.55 -5.12 15.01
C ALA A 186 -2.27 -5.37 13.68
N SER A 187 -3.15 -4.46 13.25
CA SER A 187 -3.82 -4.58 11.95
C SER A 187 -2.89 -4.37 10.74
N GLU A 188 -1.80 -3.61 10.90
CA GLU A 188 -0.81 -3.39 9.83
C GLU A 188 -0.13 -4.69 9.40
N ILE A 189 0.01 -5.67 10.31
CA ILE A 189 0.60 -7.00 10.02
C ILE A 189 -0.07 -7.68 8.83
N PHE A 190 -1.37 -7.45 8.62
CA PHE A 190 -2.16 -8.08 7.58
C PHE A 190 -2.19 -7.29 6.27
N THR A 191 -1.58 -6.10 6.24
CA THR A 191 -1.56 -5.24 5.05
C THR A 191 -0.45 -5.68 4.09
N GLU A 192 -0.69 -5.53 2.79
CA GLU A 192 0.31 -5.83 1.77
C GLU A 192 1.58 -4.99 1.91
N ARG A 193 1.43 -3.71 2.30
CA ARG A 193 2.55 -2.81 2.58
C ARG A 193 3.51 -3.40 3.61
N TYR A 194 2.98 -3.98 4.69
CA TYR A 194 3.82 -4.62 5.70
C TYR A 194 4.45 -5.92 5.18
N LYS A 195 3.74 -6.69 4.34
CA LYS A 195 4.30 -7.91 3.73
C LYS A 195 5.50 -7.62 2.82
N LEU A 196 5.50 -6.48 2.14
CA LEU A 196 6.58 -6.01 1.27
C LEU A 196 7.85 -5.60 2.03
N ILE A 197 7.77 -5.32 3.32
CA ILE A 197 8.95 -5.04 4.14
C ILE A 197 9.82 -6.32 4.19
N PRO A 198 11.16 -6.22 3.96
CA PRO A 198 12.09 -7.34 4.11
C PRO A 198 11.98 -7.98 5.51
N ASP A 199 12.16 -9.29 5.61
CA ASP A 199 11.99 -9.99 6.89
C ASP A 199 13.10 -9.63 7.90
N GLU A 200 14.29 -9.24 7.41
CA GLU A 200 15.37 -8.68 8.22
C GLU A 200 14.97 -7.37 8.93
N ASP A 201 14.15 -6.54 8.28
CA ASP A 201 13.69 -5.25 8.82
C ASP A 201 12.54 -5.37 9.82
N LYS A 202 11.88 -6.54 9.87
CA LYS A 202 10.78 -6.86 10.81
C LYS A 202 11.28 -7.37 12.15
N THR A 203 12.59 -7.57 12.28
CA THR A 203 13.21 -8.03 13.53
C THR A 203 13.07 -6.99 14.64
N LEU A 204 13.26 -7.45 15.88
CA LEU A 204 13.25 -6.58 17.05
C LEU A 204 14.31 -5.49 16.87
N PRO A 205 13.97 -4.22 17.16
CA PRO A 205 14.89 -3.13 16.92
C PRO A 205 16.08 -3.19 17.90
N SER A 206 17.28 -2.84 17.42
CA SER A 206 18.52 -2.91 18.20
C SER A 206 18.53 -1.89 19.33
N ILE A 207 18.87 -2.34 20.55
CA ILE A 207 19.07 -1.47 21.72
C ILE A 207 20.19 -0.46 21.46
N GLN A 208 21.22 -0.83 20.69
CA GLN A 208 22.31 0.09 20.35
C GLN A 208 21.80 1.29 19.56
N THR A 209 20.93 1.07 18.57
CA THR A 209 20.31 2.15 17.81
C THR A 209 19.52 3.09 18.72
N LEU A 210 18.80 2.55 19.70
CA LEU A 210 18.08 3.38 20.67
C LEU A 210 19.04 4.22 21.53
N ASN A 211 20.15 3.62 21.98
CA ASN A 211 21.18 4.32 22.75
C ASN A 211 21.81 5.46 21.95
N ASP A 212 22.12 5.23 20.67
CA ASP A 212 22.70 6.25 19.78
C ASP A 212 21.73 7.44 19.58
N LEU A 213 20.43 7.16 19.42
CA LEU A 213 19.40 8.20 19.31
C LEU A 213 19.25 9.01 20.62
N TYR A 214 19.28 8.33 21.78
CA TYR A 214 19.28 9.03 23.07
C TYR A 214 20.56 9.84 23.29
N ALA A 215 21.71 9.40 22.78
CA ALA A 215 22.94 10.17 22.86
C ALA A 215 22.83 11.48 22.06
N ILE A 216 22.23 11.45 20.86
CA ILE A 216 21.93 12.66 20.07
C ILE A 216 20.96 13.57 20.84
N LYS A 217 19.85 13.02 21.33
CA LYS A 217 18.84 13.75 22.11
C LYS A 217 19.47 14.48 23.30
N HIS A 218 20.14 13.75 24.17
CA HIS A 218 20.71 14.28 25.40
C HIS A 218 21.90 15.20 25.13
N GLY A 219 22.71 14.93 24.09
CA GLY A 219 23.80 15.80 23.68
C GLY A 219 23.29 17.18 23.25
N PHE A 220 22.24 17.21 22.42
CA PHE A 220 21.60 18.46 22.01
C PHE A 220 20.97 19.21 23.19
N GLU A 221 20.16 18.53 24.00
CA GLU A 221 19.50 19.14 25.17
C GLU A 221 20.51 19.70 26.19
N LYS A 222 21.61 18.97 26.42
CA LYS A 222 22.69 19.42 27.28
C LYS A 222 23.31 20.71 26.74
N LYS A 223 23.64 20.77 25.46
CA LYS A 223 24.26 21.97 24.86
C LYS A 223 23.32 23.18 24.88
N ILE A 224 22.02 22.98 24.60
CA ILE A 224 21.02 24.05 24.72
C ILE A 224 20.93 24.57 26.15
N ARG A 225 20.97 23.69 27.16
CA ARG A 225 21.00 24.09 28.57
C ARG A 225 22.27 24.85 28.93
N GLU A 226 23.43 24.44 28.41
CA GLU A 226 24.69 25.18 28.59
C GLU A 226 24.57 26.62 28.06
N PHE A 227 24.02 26.81 26.85
CA PHE A 227 23.74 28.15 26.32
C PHE A 227 22.75 28.93 27.18
N ALA A 228 21.67 28.29 27.65
CA ALA A 228 20.66 28.93 28.47
C ALA A 228 21.19 29.37 29.85
N ILE A 229 22.08 28.59 30.45
CA ILE A 229 22.73 28.93 31.73
C ILE A 229 23.70 30.10 31.52
N ASP A 230 24.51 30.07 30.46
CA ASP A 230 25.50 31.09 30.15
C ASP A 230 24.85 32.47 29.93
N ILE A 231 23.85 32.55 29.04
CA ILE A 231 23.12 33.80 28.80
C ILE A 231 22.41 34.32 30.05
N LYS A 232 21.85 33.42 30.86
CA LYS A 232 21.15 33.79 32.09
C LYS A 232 22.12 34.38 33.11
N HIS A 233 23.27 33.75 33.32
CA HIS A 233 24.32 34.28 34.20
C HIS A 233 24.79 35.67 33.75
N GLN A 234 25.09 35.84 32.46
CA GLN A 234 25.54 37.13 31.91
C GLN A 234 24.49 38.24 32.04
N CYS A 235 23.20 37.89 31.95
CA CYS A 235 22.11 38.84 32.16
C CYS A 235 21.91 39.18 33.64
N GLU A 236 22.01 38.20 34.54
CA GLU A 236 21.87 38.39 36.00
C GLU A 236 22.98 39.30 36.57
N GLU A 237 24.24 39.12 36.15
CA GLU A 237 25.36 40.00 36.54
C GLU A 237 25.15 41.46 36.15
N ARG A 238 24.37 41.71 35.09
CA ARG A 238 24.06 43.04 34.55
C ARG A 238 22.68 43.54 34.95
N GLY A 239 21.94 42.79 35.79
CA GLY A 239 20.60 43.17 36.26
C GLY A 239 19.52 43.21 35.17
N LEU A 240 19.73 42.55 34.02
CA LEU A 240 18.80 42.51 32.90
C LEU A 240 17.72 41.43 33.08
N LYS A 241 16.48 41.76 32.71
CA LYS A 241 15.32 40.87 32.70
C LYS A 241 14.84 40.59 31.28
N ALA A 242 14.06 39.53 31.11
CA ALA A 242 13.46 39.17 29.82
C ALA A 242 12.66 40.32 29.15
N GLU A 243 12.07 41.22 29.96
CA GLU A 243 11.29 42.36 29.50
C GLU A 243 12.12 43.48 28.89
N ASP A 244 13.42 43.52 29.17
CA ASP A 244 14.34 44.53 28.65
C ASP A 244 14.69 44.28 27.17
N PHE A 245 14.47 43.06 26.68
CA PHE A 245 14.74 42.65 25.30
C PHE A 245 13.61 43.03 24.33
N LYS A 246 13.96 43.09 23.04
CA LYS A 246 13.01 43.27 21.93
C LYS A 246 11.90 42.22 22.01
N GLY A 247 10.64 42.69 21.95
CA GLY A 247 9.45 41.84 22.02
C GLY A 247 8.95 41.52 23.44
N LYS A 248 9.66 41.97 24.49
CA LYS A 248 9.27 41.82 25.90
C LYS A 248 8.88 40.38 26.25
N SER A 249 7.67 40.16 26.80
CA SER A 249 7.18 38.85 27.26
C SER A 249 7.04 37.78 26.16
N GLN A 250 6.99 38.17 24.89
CA GLN A 250 6.93 37.24 23.75
C GLN A 250 8.20 37.26 22.89
N GLY A 251 9.22 37.99 23.35
CA GLY A 251 10.43 38.29 22.60
C GLY A 251 11.59 37.34 22.87
N ILE A 252 12.75 37.71 22.32
CA ILE A 252 13.98 36.92 22.42
C ILE A 252 14.45 36.75 23.87
N GLY A 253 14.25 37.75 24.73
CA GLY A 253 14.58 37.67 26.15
C GLY A 253 13.79 36.60 26.87
N ASN A 254 12.47 36.52 26.65
CA ASN A 254 11.66 35.45 27.24
C ASN A 254 12.05 34.07 26.70
N TYR A 255 12.36 33.97 25.40
CA TYR A 255 12.82 32.72 24.80
C TYR A 255 14.14 32.23 25.42
N LEU A 256 15.17 33.06 25.46
CA LEU A 256 16.48 32.68 25.98
C LEU A 256 16.49 32.48 27.50
N LEU A 257 15.84 33.39 28.26
CA LEU A 257 15.96 33.42 29.72
C LEU A 257 14.91 32.62 30.47
N ASN A 258 13.75 32.32 29.86
CA ASN A 258 12.65 31.60 30.52
C ASN A 258 12.27 30.31 29.78
N THR A 259 12.20 30.31 28.44
CA THR A 259 11.78 29.13 27.68
C THR A 259 12.85 28.05 27.63
N LEU A 260 14.10 28.42 27.32
CA LEU A 260 15.22 27.47 27.21
C LEU A 260 15.82 27.06 28.57
N SER A 261 15.63 27.89 29.59
CA SER A 261 16.17 27.71 30.95
C SER A 261 15.21 27.00 31.91
N ALA A 262 13.98 26.68 31.48
CA ALA A 262 12.99 26.02 32.32
C ALA A 262 13.44 24.59 32.67
N ASP A 263 13.29 24.19 33.94
CA ASP A 263 13.62 22.82 34.42
C ASP A 263 12.78 21.70 33.76
N SER A 264 11.65 22.06 33.15
CA SER A 264 10.79 21.13 32.41
C SER A 264 11.45 20.59 31.13
N SER A 265 10.98 19.45 30.61
CA SER A 265 11.49 18.90 29.35
C SER A 265 11.41 19.92 28.19
N LEU A 266 12.49 19.98 27.40
CA LEU A 266 12.61 20.81 26.21
C LEU A 266 11.84 20.16 25.05
N SER A 267 10.51 20.31 25.04
CA SER A 267 9.70 19.85 23.91
C SER A 267 10.14 20.55 22.61
N VAL A 268 9.97 19.89 21.46
CA VAL A 268 10.27 20.46 20.13
C VAL A 268 9.58 21.83 19.92
N LYS A 269 8.37 22.00 20.45
CA LYS A 269 7.64 23.28 20.39
C LYS A 269 8.34 24.42 21.14
N LYS A 270 8.96 24.12 22.28
CA LYS A 270 9.71 25.12 23.09
C LYS A 270 11.05 25.48 22.44
N LEU A 271 11.64 24.57 21.67
CA LEU A 271 12.87 24.79 20.93
C LEU A 271 12.67 25.58 19.62
N ALA A 272 11.44 25.72 19.15
CA ALA A 272 11.15 26.39 17.90
C ALA A 272 11.47 27.89 17.97
N ILE A 273 12.39 28.35 17.13
CA ILE A 273 12.76 29.76 16.99
C ILE A 273 11.79 30.42 16.00
N ASN A 274 10.98 31.37 16.47
CA ASN A 274 10.12 32.17 15.58
C ASN A 274 10.96 33.15 14.74
N LYS A 275 10.37 33.68 13.65
CA LYS A 275 11.07 34.59 12.73
C LYS A 275 11.70 35.80 13.45
N SER A 276 10.97 36.45 14.34
CA SER A 276 11.47 37.65 15.04
C SER A 276 12.66 37.33 15.95
N ASN A 277 12.63 36.19 16.65
CA ASN A 277 13.72 35.77 17.54
C ASN A 277 14.95 35.37 16.71
N ARG A 278 14.73 34.72 15.57
CA ARG A 278 15.81 34.37 14.64
C ARG A 278 16.47 35.62 14.06
N ASP A 279 15.68 36.61 13.63
CA ASP A 279 16.19 37.89 13.13
C ASP A 279 17.05 38.61 14.19
N SER A 280 16.68 38.53 15.48
CA SER A 280 17.47 39.08 16.58
C SER A 280 18.82 38.37 16.76
N LEU A 281 18.82 37.03 16.70
CA LEU A 281 20.03 36.21 16.84
C LEU A 281 20.99 36.36 15.64
N GLU A 282 20.45 36.44 14.41
CA GLU A 282 21.25 36.55 13.17
C GLU A 282 21.82 37.97 12.97
N ASN A 283 21.02 39.01 13.22
CA ASN A 283 21.39 40.39 12.91
C ASN A 283 21.89 41.17 14.13
N GLY A 284 22.02 40.52 15.29
CA GLY A 284 22.45 41.17 16.52
C GLY A 284 21.47 42.21 17.07
N GLN A 285 20.16 42.11 16.75
CA GLN A 285 19.16 43.10 17.16
C GLN A 285 18.39 42.65 18.41
N TYR A 286 19.03 42.70 19.58
CA TYR A 286 18.44 42.20 20.84
C TYR A 286 17.58 43.23 21.57
N PHE A 287 17.81 44.51 21.32
CA PHE A 287 17.10 45.63 21.96
C PHE A 287 16.39 46.51 20.93
N THR A 288 15.33 47.22 21.33
CA THR A 288 14.61 48.14 20.42
C THR A 288 15.23 49.54 20.43
N LYS A 289 15.66 50.02 21.60
CA LYS A 289 16.35 51.30 21.83
C LYS A 289 17.33 51.08 23.00
N PRO A 290 18.52 50.50 22.75
CA PRO A 290 19.46 50.18 23.82
C PRO A 290 20.02 51.45 24.46
N ASN A 291 20.32 51.37 25.77
CA ASN A 291 21.20 52.32 26.43
C ASN A 291 22.68 51.93 26.21
N SER A 292 23.63 52.75 26.68
CA SER A 292 25.07 52.48 26.48
C SER A 292 25.56 51.16 27.06
N GLU A 293 25.00 50.71 28.19
CA GLU A 293 25.36 49.41 28.78
C GLU A 293 24.82 48.23 27.95
N GLN A 294 23.61 48.36 27.39
CA GLN A 294 22.99 47.36 26.52
C GLN A 294 23.68 47.29 25.15
N GLU A 295 24.13 48.42 24.59
CA GLU A 295 24.95 48.44 23.38
C GLU A 295 26.28 47.70 23.62
N ASN A 296 26.99 48.03 24.71
CA ASN A 296 28.24 47.34 25.06
C ASN A 296 28.02 45.84 25.27
N PHE A 297 26.98 45.43 26.01
CA PHE A 297 26.68 44.01 26.22
C PHE A 297 26.33 43.28 24.91
N GLN A 298 25.65 43.98 24.00
CA GLN A 298 25.31 43.41 22.70
C GLN A 298 26.56 43.11 21.88
N ASP A 299 27.47 44.08 21.81
CA ASP A 299 28.69 43.98 21.01
C ASP A 299 29.75 43.07 21.66
N GLU A 300 29.87 43.06 22.98
CA GLU A 300 30.86 42.24 23.71
C GLU A 300 30.46 40.77 23.85
N PHE A 301 29.17 40.44 23.81
CA PHE A 301 28.70 39.08 24.12
C PHE A 301 27.54 38.60 23.24
N LEU A 302 26.44 39.36 23.12
CA LEU A 302 25.21 38.81 22.51
C LEU A 302 25.34 38.46 21.02
N ILE A 303 26.15 39.21 20.26
CA ILE A 303 26.40 38.91 18.84
C ILE A 303 27.14 37.57 18.68
N ASP A 304 28.21 37.36 19.45
CA ASP A 304 29.00 36.13 19.42
C ASP A 304 28.22 34.94 19.98
N PHE A 305 27.47 35.16 21.07
CA PHE A 305 26.54 34.19 21.63
C PHE A 305 25.49 33.77 20.60
N GLY A 306 24.81 34.73 19.96
CA GLY A 306 23.76 34.49 18.97
C GLY A 306 24.26 33.69 17.78
N SER A 307 25.42 34.07 17.25
CA SER A 307 26.07 33.39 16.14
C SER A 307 26.46 31.95 16.51
N SER A 308 27.04 31.74 17.69
CA SER A 308 27.44 30.41 18.18
C SER A 308 26.23 29.52 18.46
N PHE A 309 25.19 30.08 19.08
CA PHE A 309 23.93 29.39 19.36
C PHE A 309 23.23 28.96 18.08
N LEU A 310 23.04 29.88 17.12
CA LEU A 310 22.37 29.58 15.86
C LEU A 310 23.13 28.56 15.03
N LYS A 311 24.46 28.66 14.97
CA LYS A 311 25.28 27.67 14.28
C LYS A 311 25.07 26.27 14.86
N PHE A 312 25.20 26.12 16.18
CA PHE A 312 24.94 24.83 16.83
C PHE A 312 23.49 24.37 16.62
N TYR A 313 22.52 25.27 16.75
CA TYR A 313 21.11 24.95 16.57
C TYR A 313 20.85 24.44 15.15
N ASP A 314 21.25 25.17 14.12
CA ASP A 314 20.99 24.81 12.72
C ASP A 314 21.74 23.54 12.31
N ASP A 315 22.97 23.34 12.80
CA ASP A 315 23.78 22.16 12.50
C ASP A 315 23.18 20.86 13.10
N HIS A 316 22.42 20.94 14.20
CA HIS A 316 22.00 19.77 14.97
C HIS A 316 20.49 19.60 15.19
N ILE A 317 19.67 20.62 14.93
CA ILE A 317 18.23 20.56 15.19
C ILE A 317 17.54 19.48 14.35
N VAL A 318 17.97 19.27 13.11
CA VAL A 318 17.40 18.25 12.22
C VAL A 318 17.65 16.85 12.78
N ASP A 319 18.86 16.57 13.25
CA ASP A 319 19.22 15.28 13.86
C ASP A 319 18.47 15.06 15.17
N TYR A 320 18.33 16.11 15.99
CA TYR A 320 17.53 16.08 17.22
C TYR A 320 16.06 15.76 16.96
N ILE A 321 15.41 16.51 16.06
CA ILE A 321 14.00 16.30 15.72
C ILE A 321 13.80 14.91 15.12
N THR A 322 14.70 14.50 14.22
CA THR A 322 14.66 13.16 13.62
C THR A 322 14.77 12.09 14.69
N SER A 323 15.72 12.23 15.62
CA SER A 323 15.89 11.28 16.72
C SER A 323 14.66 11.19 17.61
N MET A 324 14.05 12.33 17.96
CA MET A 324 12.81 12.36 18.73
C MET A 324 11.67 11.61 18.02
N GLN A 325 11.47 11.84 16.72
CA GLN A 325 10.43 11.16 15.94
C GLN A 325 10.70 9.66 15.77
N VAL A 326 11.98 9.28 15.61
CA VAL A 326 12.38 7.89 15.48
C VAL A 326 12.25 7.16 16.81
N ILE A 327 12.62 7.76 17.94
CA ILE A 327 12.46 7.17 19.29
C ILE A 327 10.99 6.85 19.56
N GLU A 328 10.07 7.77 19.25
CA GLU A 328 8.64 7.53 19.42
C GLU A 328 8.16 6.32 18.58
N SER A 329 8.62 6.25 17.33
CA SER A 329 8.28 5.16 16.40
C SER A 329 9.01 3.85 16.72
N PHE A 330 10.14 3.91 17.43
CA PHE A 330 10.97 2.76 17.79
C PHE A 330 10.22 1.79 18.69
N TYR A 331 9.57 2.31 19.73
CA TYR A 331 8.81 1.48 20.67
C TYR A 331 7.63 0.80 19.98
N LEU A 332 6.95 1.51 19.08
CA LEU A 332 5.89 0.93 18.25
C LEU A 332 6.42 -0.15 17.31
N LYS A 333 7.60 0.03 16.72
CA LYS A 333 8.27 -1.00 15.92
C LYS A 333 8.55 -2.23 16.79
N GLY A 334 9.04 -2.06 18.02
CA GLY A 334 9.27 -3.17 18.95
C GLY A 334 8.00 -4.01 19.20
N VAL A 335 6.88 -3.35 19.52
CA VAL A 335 5.58 -4.01 19.71
C VAL A 335 5.11 -4.70 18.42
N LEU A 336 5.26 -4.06 17.26
CA LEU A 336 4.90 -4.62 15.96
C LEU A 336 5.71 -5.89 15.64
N SER A 337 7.02 -5.84 15.85
CA SER A 337 7.93 -6.97 15.65
C SER A 337 7.57 -8.15 16.56
N PHE A 338 7.25 -7.88 17.83
CA PHE A 338 6.77 -8.92 18.74
C PHE A 338 5.47 -9.53 18.25
N LEU A 339 4.46 -8.72 17.92
CA LEU A 339 3.18 -9.21 17.39
C LEU A 339 3.35 -10.05 16.12
N GLN A 340 4.31 -9.69 15.26
CA GLN A 340 4.65 -10.47 14.07
C GLN A 340 5.28 -11.83 14.44
N ILE A 341 6.19 -11.89 15.41
CA ILE A 341 6.75 -13.15 15.92
C ILE A 341 5.65 -14.04 16.49
N THR A 342 4.79 -13.46 17.32
CA THR A 342 3.62 -14.14 17.89
C THR A 342 2.70 -14.66 16.80
N PHE A 343 2.42 -13.86 15.77
CA PHE A 343 1.60 -14.27 14.64
C PHE A 343 2.21 -15.45 13.86
N GLU A 344 3.51 -15.45 13.60
CA GLU A 344 4.19 -16.58 12.98
C GLU A 344 4.15 -17.84 13.85
N LYS A 345 4.27 -17.70 15.18
CA LYS A 345 4.12 -18.81 16.13
C LYS A 345 2.70 -19.38 16.10
N THR A 346 1.68 -18.53 16.23
CA THR A 346 0.27 -18.93 16.19
C THR A 346 -0.10 -19.63 14.88
N LYS A 347 0.41 -19.16 13.73
CA LYS A 347 0.22 -19.82 12.43
C LYS A 347 0.77 -21.24 12.42
N LYS A 348 1.97 -21.45 12.98
CA LYS A 348 2.63 -22.76 13.05
C LYS A 348 1.91 -23.72 14.01
N GLU A 349 1.52 -23.24 15.18
CA GLU A 349 0.84 -24.06 16.20
C GLU A 349 -0.55 -24.51 15.74
N ASN A 350 -1.29 -23.61 15.10
CA ASN A 350 -2.65 -23.88 14.63
C ASN A 350 -2.70 -24.39 13.17
N ASN A 351 -1.55 -24.61 12.52
CA ASN A 351 -1.43 -25.08 11.13
C ASN A 351 -2.35 -24.32 10.14
N PHE A 352 -2.26 -22.99 10.11
CA PHE A 352 -3.01 -22.20 9.13
C PHE A 352 -2.13 -21.20 8.37
N ILE A 353 -2.61 -20.79 7.20
CA ILE A 353 -2.05 -19.69 6.42
C ILE A 353 -3.09 -18.59 6.36
N HIS A 354 -2.67 -17.35 6.61
CA HIS A 354 -3.56 -16.22 6.44
C HIS A 354 -3.52 -15.71 4.99
N ILE A 355 -4.69 -15.31 4.46
CA ILE A 355 -4.83 -14.84 3.07
C ILE A 355 -3.84 -13.72 2.69
N SER A 356 -3.48 -12.85 3.65
CA SER A 356 -2.51 -11.77 3.41
C SER A 356 -1.13 -12.25 2.99
N ASP A 357 -0.75 -13.49 3.36
CA ASP A 357 0.57 -14.04 3.08
C ASP A 357 0.66 -14.64 1.67
N ASN A 358 -0.48 -14.92 1.05
CA ASN A 358 -0.56 -15.70 -0.18
C ASN A 358 0.18 -15.06 -1.34
N ASN A 359 -0.02 -13.76 -1.55
CA ASN A 359 0.65 -13.04 -2.63
C ASN A 359 2.17 -12.98 -2.41
N LYS A 360 2.62 -12.80 -1.16
CA LYS A 360 4.04 -12.80 -0.81
C LYS A 360 4.65 -14.18 -1.06
N ILE A 361 4.04 -15.23 -0.51
CA ILE A 361 4.44 -16.63 -0.69
C ILE A 361 4.66 -16.96 -2.18
N LEU A 362 3.66 -16.67 -3.01
CA LEU A 362 3.73 -16.94 -4.44
C LEU A 362 4.82 -16.12 -5.12
N SER A 363 4.95 -14.83 -4.77
CA SER A 363 5.97 -13.97 -5.37
C SER A 363 7.38 -14.45 -5.06
N THR A 364 7.63 -14.91 -3.83
CA THR A 364 8.92 -15.48 -3.42
C THR A 364 9.22 -16.77 -4.17
N LEU A 365 8.23 -17.64 -4.34
CA LEU A 365 8.40 -18.87 -5.13
C LEU A 365 8.70 -18.56 -6.59
N ILE A 366 7.93 -17.68 -7.22
CA ILE A 366 8.08 -17.29 -8.61
C ILE A 366 9.41 -16.59 -8.86
N SER A 367 9.90 -15.82 -7.88
CA SER A 367 11.18 -15.11 -8.01
C SER A 367 12.39 -16.04 -7.82
N ASN A 368 12.25 -17.06 -6.95
CA ASN A 368 13.32 -18.01 -6.65
C ASN A 368 13.33 -19.25 -7.54
N SER A 369 12.30 -19.46 -8.36
CA SER A 369 12.20 -20.57 -9.32
C SER A 369 12.10 -20.04 -10.75
N ASN A 370 12.59 -20.82 -11.72
CA ASN A 370 12.24 -20.56 -13.10
C ASN A 370 10.73 -20.78 -13.23
N ALA A 371 10.01 -19.77 -13.72
CA ALA A 371 8.58 -19.82 -14.03
C ALA A 371 8.07 -21.20 -14.58
N PRO A 372 8.83 -21.93 -15.44
CA PRO A 372 8.61 -23.35 -15.77
C PRO A 372 8.11 -24.27 -14.65
N PHE A 373 8.61 -24.14 -13.42
CA PHE A 373 8.25 -25.01 -12.30
C PHE A 373 6.79 -24.86 -11.87
N ILE A 374 6.31 -23.61 -11.76
CA ILE A 374 4.90 -23.33 -11.47
C ILE A 374 4.03 -23.89 -12.60
N PHE A 375 4.44 -23.73 -13.86
CA PHE A 375 3.70 -24.24 -15.02
C PHE A 375 3.62 -25.76 -15.08
N GLU A 376 4.72 -26.45 -14.77
CA GLU A 376 4.77 -27.91 -14.72
C GLU A 376 3.81 -28.45 -13.65
N ARG A 377 3.75 -27.79 -12.49
CA ARG A 377 2.96 -28.25 -11.33
C ARG A 377 1.52 -27.82 -11.31
N THR A 378 1.19 -26.60 -11.75
CA THR A 378 -0.21 -26.21 -12.00
C THR A 378 -0.80 -26.96 -13.20
N GLY A 379 0.05 -27.71 -13.92
CA GLY A 379 -0.17 -28.19 -15.26
C GLY A 379 -0.23 -27.00 -16.22
N ASN A 380 0.19 -27.18 -17.47
CA ASN A 380 -0.15 -26.30 -18.57
C ASN A 380 -1.68 -26.35 -18.83
N LYS A 381 -2.49 -26.05 -17.81
CA LYS A 381 -3.93 -26.09 -17.87
C LYS A 381 -4.42 -24.80 -18.51
N TYR A 382 -3.90 -23.63 -18.11
CA TYR A 382 -4.41 -22.36 -18.63
C TYR A 382 -3.59 -21.87 -19.81
N PHE A 383 -4.25 -21.75 -20.96
CA PHE A 383 -3.71 -21.17 -22.18
C PHE A 383 -4.11 -19.71 -22.29
N HIS A 384 -5.33 -19.38 -21.88
CA HIS A 384 -5.91 -18.06 -22.03
C HIS A 384 -6.19 -17.41 -20.68
N PHE A 385 -5.84 -16.13 -20.54
CA PHE A 385 -6.02 -15.36 -19.30
C PHE A 385 -6.90 -14.15 -19.56
N LEU A 386 -8.01 -14.02 -18.84
CA LEU A 386 -8.91 -12.87 -18.88
C LEU A 386 -8.96 -12.27 -17.48
N ILE A 387 -8.42 -11.07 -17.30
CA ILE A 387 -8.31 -10.41 -16.00
C ILE A 387 -9.23 -9.20 -15.99
N ASP A 388 -10.30 -9.26 -15.19
CA ASP A 388 -11.25 -8.17 -14.98
C ASP A 388 -10.89 -7.32 -13.76
N GLU A 389 -11.42 -6.10 -13.71
CA GLU A 389 -11.20 -5.11 -12.64
C GLU A 389 -9.72 -4.97 -12.27
N PHE A 390 -8.84 -4.98 -13.29
CA PHE A 390 -7.38 -4.98 -13.11
C PHE A 390 -6.88 -3.76 -12.34
N GLN A 391 -7.66 -2.69 -12.34
CA GLN A 391 -7.35 -1.46 -11.64
C GLN A 391 -7.32 -1.60 -10.10
N ASP A 392 -7.92 -2.67 -9.57
CA ASP A 392 -7.92 -3.02 -8.14
C ASP A 392 -6.91 -4.13 -7.82
N THR A 393 -6.12 -4.56 -8.82
CA THR A 393 -5.04 -5.53 -8.63
C THR A 393 -3.85 -4.87 -7.96
N SER A 394 -3.19 -5.60 -7.06
CA SER A 394 -1.98 -5.13 -6.39
C SER A 394 -0.69 -5.46 -7.16
N SER A 395 0.41 -4.80 -6.79
CA SER A 395 1.72 -5.06 -7.40
C SER A 395 2.17 -6.53 -7.22
N LEU A 396 1.91 -7.15 -6.06
CA LEU A 396 2.26 -8.57 -5.86
C LEU A 396 1.36 -9.49 -6.68
N GLN A 397 0.06 -9.22 -6.78
CA GLN A 397 -0.84 -10.00 -7.62
C GLN A 397 -0.39 -9.96 -9.09
N TRP A 398 -0.01 -8.77 -9.59
CA TRP A 398 0.55 -8.66 -10.93
C TRP A 398 1.88 -9.39 -11.08
N ALA A 399 2.79 -9.29 -10.10
CA ALA A 399 4.05 -10.05 -10.12
C ALA A 399 3.80 -11.57 -10.22
N ASN A 400 2.72 -12.07 -9.60
CA ASN A 400 2.32 -13.47 -9.68
C ASN A 400 1.67 -13.84 -11.04
N PHE A 401 0.88 -12.95 -11.64
CA PHE A 401 0.29 -13.18 -12.96
C PHE A 401 1.26 -13.00 -14.13
N LYS A 402 2.23 -12.08 -14.01
CA LYS A 402 3.19 -11.71 -15.05
C LYS A 402 3.84 -12.93 -15.72
N PRO A 403 4.47 -13.87 -15.01
CA PRO A 403 5.05 -15.04 -15.66
C PRO A 403 3.99 -15.85 -16.42
N LEU A 404 2.80 -16.03 -15.82
CA LEU A 404 1.70 -16.81 -16.40
C LEU A 404 1.24 -16.24 -17.74
N VAL A 405 1.04 -14.93 -17.78
CA VAL A 405 0.67 -14.20 -18.99
C VAL A 405 1.81 -14.23 -20.02
N GLN A 406 3.06 -14.02 -19.61
CA GLN A 406 4.21 -14.08 -20.52
C GLN A 406 4.33 -15.44 -21.21
N ASN A 407 4.16 -16.55 -20.47
CA ASN A 407 4.22 -17.89 -21.03
C ASN A 407 3.06 -18.17 -22.01
N SER A 408 1.84 -17.74 -21.66
CA SER A 408 0.67 -17.80 -22.55
C SER A 408 0.94 -17.10 -23.88
N LEU A 409 1.45 -15.86 -23.81
CA LEU A 409 1.75 -15.06 -24.99
C LEU A 409 2.89 -15.64 -25.84
N ALA A 410 3.95 -16.15 -25.20
CA ALA A 410 5.06 -16.82 -25.87
C ALA A 410 4.61 -18.09 -26.61
N SER A 411 3.69 -18.86 -26.01
CA SER A 411 3.07 -20.05 -26.61
C SER A 411 2.07 -19.72 -27.72
N GLY A 412 1.79 -18.44 -27.93
CA GLY A 412 0.90 -17.95 -28.97
C GLY A 412 -0.57 -17.92 -28.61
N ASN A 413 -0.89 -18.02 -27.33
CA ASN A 413 -2.24 -17.94 -26.83
C ASN A 413 -2.67 -16.49 -26.57
N PHE A 414 -3.97 -16.32 -26.36
CA PHE A 414 -4.61 -15.03 -26.12
C PHE A 414 -4.71 -14.70 -24.62
N SER A 415 -4.43 -13.46 -24.26
CA SER A 415 -4.68 -12.87 -22.94
C SER A 415 -5.40 -11.52 -23.06
N MET A 416 -6.21 -11.17 -22.07
CA MET A 416 -6.97 -9.94 -22.00
C MET A 416 -6.90 -9.35 -20.60
N ILE A 417 -6.68 -8.05 -20.52
CA ILE A 417 -6.67 -7.29 -19.26
C ILE A 417 -7.66 -6.14 -19.41
N VAL A 418 -8.62 -6.04 -18.48
CA VAL A 418 -9.68 -5.03 -18.51
C VAL A 418 -9.68 -4.25 -17.20
N GLY A 419 -9.75 -2.92 -17.30
CA GLY A 419 -9.91 -2.08 -16.11
C GLY A 419 -10.28 -0.63 -16.41
N ASP A 420 -10.61 0.11 -15.36
CA ASP A 420 -10.82 1.57 -15.39
C ASP A 420 -9.97 2.27 -14.34
N ALA A 421 -8.89 2.93 -14.76
CA ALA A 421 -8.02 3.70 -13.86
C ALA A 421 -8.77 4.78 -13.04
N LYS A 422 -9.95 5.23 -13.47
CA LYS A 422 -10.76 6.23 -12.74
C LYS A 422 -11.57 5.61 -11.59
N GLN A 423 -11.66 4.29 -11.49
CA GLN A 423 -12.47 3.58 -10.50
C GLN A 423 -11.67 2.95 -9.35
N SER A 424 -10.38 3.31 -9.16
CA SER A 424 -9.60 2.77 -8.02
C SER A 424 -10.12 3.39 -6.78
N ILE A 425 -10.66 2.54 -5.93
CA ILE A 425 -11.05 2.91 -4.59
C ILE A 425 -10.48 1.93 -3.56
N TYR A 426 -9.75 0.90 -3.99
CA TYR A 426 -9.16 -0.14 -3.13
C TYR A 426 -7.66 0.04 -2.88
N ARG A 427 -7.12 1.26 -2.97
CA ARG A 427 -5.71 1.55 -2.63
C ARG A 427 -5.34 1.12 -1.21
N TRP A 428 -6.28 1.20 -0.26
CA TRP A 428 -6.09 0.74 1.12
C TRP A 428 -5.93 -0.79 1.25
N ARG A 429 -6.31 -1.57 0.23
CA ARG A 429 -6.07 -3.01 0.11
C ARG A 429 -4.86 -3.35 -0.76
N GLY A 430 -4.10 -2.35 -1.21
CA GLY A 430 -2.93 -2.54 -2.07
C GLY A 430 -3.17 -2.38 -3.58
N GLY A 431 -4.40 -2.05 -4.00
CA GLY A 431 -4.71 -1.79 -5.42
C GLY A 431 -3.82 -0.67 -6.00
N ASN A 432 -3.22 -0.92 -7.16
CA ASN A 432 -2.25 -0.01 -7.77
C ASN A 432 -2.65 0.36 -9.21
N MET A 433 -3.07 1.61 -9.39
CA MET A 433 -3.50 2.13 -10.68
C MET A 433 -2.42 2.27 -11.72
N ASP A 434 -1.18 2.44 -11.30
CA ASP A 434 -0.07 2.61 -12.23
C ASP A 434 0.18 1.32 -13.03
N LEU A 435 -0.31 0.18 -12.53
CA LEU A 435 -0.24 -1.10 -13.22
C LEU A 435 -0.91 -1.04 -14.60
N LEU A 436 -2.17 -0.58 -14.65
CA LEU A 436 -2.95 -0.49 -15.89
C LEU A 436 -2.42 0.61 -16.83
N ASN A 437 -1.85 1.67 -16.25
CA ASN A 437 -1.41 2.84 -17.01
C ASN A 437 -0.03 2.65 -17.64
N HIS A 438 0.91 2.04 -16.93
CA HIS A 438 2.31 1.98 -17.34
C HIS A 438 2.93 0.60 -17.16
N THR A 439 2.78 -0.02 -15.99
CA THR A 439 3.59 -1.19 -15.60
C THR A 439 3.36 -2.40 -16.49
N VAL A 440 2.11 -2.75 -16.81
CA VAL A 440 1.80 -3.92 -17.66
C VAL A 440 2.42 -3.79 -19.06
N GLN A 441 2.39 -2.60 -19.65
CA GLN A 441 2.96 -2.37 -20.98
C GLN A 441 4.48 -2.48 -20.97
N ASN A 442 5.12 -1.98 -19.92
CA ASN A 442 6.57 -2.05 -19.76
C ASN A 442 7.03 -3.49 -19.49
N ASP A 443 6.34 -4.20 -18.58
CA ASP A 443 6.63 -5.58 -18.21
C ASP A 443 6.41 -6.59 -19.34
N LEU A 444 5.48 -6.28 -20.25
CA LEU A 444 5.19 -7.08 -21.44
C LEU A 444 5.79 -6.46 -22.71
N SER A 445 6.77 -5.57 -22.59
CA SER A 445 7.46 -4.96 -23.72
C SER A 445 8.08 -5.95 -24.73
N PRO A 446 8.55 -7.16 -24.36
CA PRO A 446 8.95 -8.17 -25.35
C PRO A 446 7.82 -8.56 -26.32
N PHE A 447 6.57 -8.41 -25.89
CA PHE A 447 5.36 -8.70 -26.64
C PHE A 447 4.73 -7.46 -27.28
N LYS A 448 5.37 -6.29 -27.28
CA LYS A 448 4.79 -5.01 -27.76
C LYS A 448 4.12 -5.10 -29.14
N LYS A 449 4.64 -5.93 -30.06
CA LYS A 449 4.08 -6.12 -31.41
C LYS A 449 2.72 -6.84 -31.45
N ILE A 450 2.34 -7.52 -30.37
CA ILE A 450 1.09 -8.29 -30.23
C ILE A 450 0.17 -7.71 -29.16
N ILE A 451 0.48 -6.52 -28.62
CA ILE A 451 -0.35 -5.75 -27.68
C ILE A 451 -1.27 -4.82 -28.46
N GLU A 452 -2.56 -4.89 -28.14
CA GLU A 452 -3.59 -3.99 -28.62
C GLU A 452 -4.17 -3.21 -27.43
N LEU A 453 -4.20 -1.88 -27.56
CA LEU A 453 -4.74 -0.97 -26.55
C LEU A 453 -6.06 -0.43 -27.05
N GLU A 454 -7.14 -0.73 -26.34
CA GLU A 454 -8.49 -0.27 -26.71
C GLU A 454 -9.09 0.60 -25.61
N ASN A 455 -9.74 1.69 -26.02
CA ASN A 455 -10.48 2.57 -25.13
C ASN A 455 -12.00 2.40 -25.38
N LEU A 456 -12.74 1.93 -24.38
CA LEU A 456 -14.20 1.85 -24.46
C LEU A 456 -14.81 3.20 -24.05
N ASN A 457 -15.16 4.00 -25.06
CA ASN A 457 -15.59 5.40 -24.90
C ASN A 457 -17.11 5.59 -24.81
N THR A 458 -17.90 4.61 -25.26
CA THR A 458 -19.37 4.70 -25.26
C THR A 458 -19.93 4.21 -23.93
N ASN A 459 -20.85 4.95 -23.32
CA ASN A 459 -21.59 4.51 -22.12
C ASN A 459 -22.94 3.90 -22.52
N TYR A 460 -23.19 2.67 -22.08
CA TYR A 460 -24.43 1.92 -22.37
C TYR A 460 -25.36 1.80 -21.14
N ARG A 461 -24.99 2.38 -20.00
CA ARG A 461 -25.66 2.20 -18.71
C ARG A 461 -26.51 3.39 -18.29
N SER A 462 -26.08 4.61 -18.63
CA SER A 462 -26.62 5.85 -18.11
C SER A 462 -27.27 6.69 -19.22
N SER A 463 -28.24 7.52 -18.84
CA SER A 463 -28.80 8.53 -19.74
C SER A 463 -27.77 9.62 -20.09
N ARG A 464 -28.02 10.31 -21.19
CA ARG A 464 -27.16 11.38 -21.72
C ARG A 464 -26.83 12.45 -20.68
N ASP A 465 -27.83 12.93 -19.93
CA ASP A 465 -27.65 14.02 -18.96
C ASP A 465 -26.65 13.67 -17.85
N ILE A 466 -26.68 12.42 -17.37
CA ILE A 466 -25.73 11.93 -16.35
C ILE A 466 -24.31 11.89 -16.91
N VAL A 467 -24.16 11.45 -18.17
CA VAL A 467 -22.85 11.36 -18.84
C VAL A 467 -22.29 12.76 -19.08
N GLU A 468 -23.09 13.69 -19.61
CA GLU A 468 -22.68 15.07 -19.89
C GLU A 468 -22.32 15.83 -18.61
N PHE A 469 -23.10 15.66 -17.53
CA PHE A 469 -22.78 16.23 -16.23
C PHE A 469 -21.41 15.75 -15.72
N ASN A 470 -21.18 14.44 -15.67
CA ASN A 470 -19.91 13.89 -15.15
C ASN A 470 -18.71 14.31 -16.01
N ASN A 471 -18.85 14.28 -17.34
CA ASN A 471 -17.80 14.72 -18.25
C ASN A 471 -17.45 16.20 -18.00
N SER A 472 -18.46 17.06 -17.86
CA SER A 472 -18.27 18.49 -17.59
C SER A 472 -17.65 18.75 -16.21
N PHE A 473 -18.11 18.03 -15.18
CA PHE A 473 -17.63 18.16 -13.81
C PHE A 473 -16.15 17.78 -13.71
N PHE A 474 -15.75 16.60 -14.16
CA PHE A 474 -14.37 16.12 -14.00
C PHE A 474 -13.36 16.89 -14.85
N LEU A 475 -13.77 17.47 -15.99
CA LEU A 475 -12.93 18.40 -16.76
C LEU A 475 -12.60 19.67 -15.96
N LYS A 476 -13.57 20.23 -15.24
CA LYS A 476 -13.36 21.41 -14.37
C LYS A 476 -12.62 21.06 -13.09
N ALA A 477 -13.00 19.97 -12.43
CA ALA A 477 -12.37 19.54 -11.17
C ALA A 477 -10.86 19.31 -11.32
N LYS A 478 -10.41 18.74 -12.45
CA LYS A 478 -8.99 18.54 -12.76
C LYS A 478 -8.18 19.85 -12.81
N GLN A 479 -8.81 21.01 -13.07
CA GLN A 479 -8.11 22.29 -13.13
C GLN A 479 -7.96 22.94 -11.75
N LEU A 480 -8.76 22.51 -10.77
CA LEU A 480 -8.80 23.08 -9.42
C LEU A 480 -8.03 22.25 -8.39
N LEU A 481 -7.75 20.99 -8.72
CA LEU A 481 -6.94 20.03 -7.96
C LEU A 481 -5.56 19.91 -8.59
#